data_AF-A0A8K1ZYI1-F1
#
_entry.id   AF-A0A8K1ZYI1-F1
#
_cell.length_a   1.000
_cell.length_b   1.000
_cell.length_c   1.000
_cell.angle_alpha   90.00
_cell.angle_beta   90.00
_cell.angle_gamma   90.00
#
_symmetry.space_group_name_H-M   'P 1'
#
loop_
_entity.id
_entity.type
_entity.pdbx_description
1 polymer ?
#
loop_
_entity_poly.entity_id
_entity_poly.type
_entity_poly.pdbx_seq_one_letter_code
_entity_poly.pdbx_strand_id
1 'polypeptide(L)'
;MQSFPWHLGLLAPAFALILGTSPTAQISTLSEDDPPPPVQASTLSQNMLPMNSNPASPRLIANYQNYQSVIAQTVNMVRDPIAQNLAQRLGLNILNITWEDTGRYKGSAVGPNISDMTIQVQQRNPVNQRYELSLMPVIRHPNFADESADIPLDQFFLLVGNEKGQPLQRVTLRDFLGDLRRYLHSPGSWSGRQTSLLAQRDTHALVSAQACFLPIPQQGKADFNPVLFNYQSYKDNPAVLTILATREGTSVTVIDNQRDGFEAGQTWGQRLFFNKNGQRASLTGQRLSDFQGGQAPTGDRPGGETSADEGLNMVLLIQVPLKQKELPRSLSYEMTDAMPTMAAPAAKQRSDVEAAVIGHGAVEGPFTEIDNLGIERDPRFPIRVTVQFYKATSNGVVSNQDMEEIHQQIARVYADADYTGSLVVSGDTGRPTEYDGSKQEPPGWWADFWQRHEQNTGQSREEALEMLRRLRGEAWMPQNPQELRRELRNLQP
;
A
#
# COMPACT_ATOMS: atom_id res chain seq x y z
N MET A 1 -26.72 -49.45 -29.96
CA MET A 1 -26.26 -48.92 -31.27
C MET A 1 -25.91 -47.45 -31.06
N GLN A 2 -24.80 -46.88 -31.52
CA GLN A 2 -23.57 -47.39 -32.15
C GLN A 2 -22.49 -46.35 -31.75
N SER A 3 -21.54 -46.68 -30.86
CA SER A 3 -20.22 -47.31 -31.12
C SER A 3 -19.08 -46.31 -31.39
N PHE A 4 -18.06 -46.33 -30.52
CA PHE A 4 -16.73 -45.72 -30.71
C PHE A 4 -16.04 -46.22 -32.00
N PRO A 5 -14.94 -45.54 -32.42
CA PRO A 5 -13.65 -46.18 -32.19
C PRO A 5 -12.57 -45.27 -31.58
N TRP A 6 -11.70 -45.85 -30.76
CA TRP A 6 -10.32 -45.40 -30.53
C TRP A 6 -9.40 -46.13 -31.51
N HIS A 7 -8.28 -45.53 -31.91
CA HIS A 7 -7.08 -46.29 -32.32
C HIS A 7 -5.78 -45.55 -31.97
N LEU A 8 -4.75 -46.33 -31.64
CA LEU A 8 -3.38 -45.87 -31.34
C LEU A 8 -2.57 -45.70 -32.63
N GLY A 9 -1.52 -44.87 -32.58
CA GLY A 9 -0.50 -44.77 -33.63
C GLY A 9 0.78 -44.08 -33.16
N LEU A 10 1.78 -44.86 -32.73
CA LEU A 10 3.16 -44.40 -32.52
C LEU A 10 3.84 -44.20 -33.88
N LEU A 11 4.76 -43.21 -33.98
CA LEU A 11 6.10 -43.35 -34.59
C LEU A 11 6.91 -42.04 -34.51
N ALA A 12 8.24 -42.17 -34.53
CA ALA A 12 9.20 -41.07 -34.65
C ALA A 12 10.03 -41.25 -35.95
N PRO A 13 10.60 -40.17 -36.49
CA PRO A 13 12.07 -40.04 -36.62
C PRO A 13 12.56 -38.66 -36.11
N ALA A 14 13.80 -38.41 -35.66
CA ALA A 14 15.15 -38.94 -35.95
C ALA A 14 15.88 -38.26 -37.14
N PHE A 15 17.21 -38.12 -37.02
CA PHE A 15 18.20 -37.46 -37.91
C PHE A 15 18.25 -35.91 -37.89
N ALA A 16 19.41 -35.22 -38.05
CA ALA A 16 20.79 -35.67 -38.30
C ALA A 16 21.86 -34.79 -37.61
N LEU A 17 23.09 -35.33 -37.46
CA LEU A 17 24.34 -34.54 -37.29
C LEU A 17 24.83 -34.02 -38.65
N ILE A 18 25.68 -32.99 -38.64
CA ILE A 18 26.83 -32.85 -39.56
C ILE A 18 27.93 -31.98 -38.94
N LEU A 19 29.18 -32.15 -39.39
CA LEU A 19 30.41 -31.54 -38.85
C LEU A 19 30.87 -30.34 -39.70
N GLY A 20 31.71 -29.46 -39.14
CA GLY A 20 32.37 -28.36 -39.86
C GLY A 20 33.02 -27.32 -38.93
N THR A 21 34.14 -27.63 -38.28
CA THR A 21 35.50 -27.20 -38.68
C THR A 21 35.76 -25.68 -38.69
N SER A 22 36.59 -25.21 -37.75
CA SER A 22 37.23 -23.89 -37.78
C SER A 22 38.19 -23.73 -38.96
N PRO A 23 38.62 -22.49 -39.25
CA PRO A 23 40.04 -22.25 -39.47
C PRO A 23 40.64 -21.17 -38.56
N THR A 24 41.94 -21.30 -38.29
CA THR A 24 42.76 -20.38 -37.49
C THR A 24 43.28 -19.20 -38.33
N ALA A 25 43.53 -18.06 -37.69
CA ALA A 25 44.43 -17.02 -38.19
C ALA A 25 45.26 -16.45 -37.01
N GLN A 26 46.48 -15.99 -37.28
CA GLN A 26 47.50 -15.70 -36.26
C GLN A 26 48.45 -14.58 -36.72
N ILE A 27 48.88 -13.72 -35.79
CA ILE A 27 50.18 -12.97 -35.83
C ILE A 27 50.22 -11.83 -36.91
N SER A 28 50.91 -10.69 -36.82
CA SER A 28 52.02 -10.19 -35.96
C SER A 28 51.98 -8.65 -35.76
N THR A 29 52.21 -8.22 -34.52
CA THR A 29 53.11 -7.12 -34.01
C THR A 29 53.53 -5.91 -34.88
N LEU A 30 53.68 -4.75 -34.21
CA LEU A 30 54.95 -3.96 -34.19
C LEU A 30 55.03 -3.00 -32.97
N SER A 31 56.25 -2.82 -32.41
CA SER A 31 56.78 -1.78 -31.48
C SER A 31 55.84 -1.12 -30.44
N GLU A 32 56.05 -1.24 -29.12
CA GLU A 32 57.21 -0.88 -28.25
C GLU A 32 57.38 0.62 -27.95
N ASP A 33 57.16 0.97 -26.68
CA ASP A 33 57.77 2.09 -25.93
C ASP A 33 57.64 1.75 -24.42
N ASP A 34 58.71 1.90 -23.63
CA ASP A 34 58.88 1.25 -22.30
C ASP A 34 58.45 2.12 -21.08
N PRO A 35 57.92 1.54 -19.98
CA PRO A 35 57.54 2.28 -18.78
C PRO A 35 58.65 2.37 -17.69
N PRO A 36 58.65 3.41 -16.83
CA PRO A 36 59.61 3.58 -15.74
C PRO A 36 59.37 2.65 -14.51
N PRO A 37 60.38 2.46 -13.64
CA PRO A 37 60.43 1.39 -12.62
C PRO A 37 59.56 1.63 -11.36
N PRO A 38 59.30 0.57 -10.55
CA PRO A 38 58.29 0.59 -9.48
C PRO A 38 58.73 1.31 -8.19
N VAL A 39 57.78 2.02 -7.57
CA VAL A 39 57.91 2.61 -6.23
C VAL A 39 57.21 1.72 -5.20
N GLN A 40 57.80 1.62 -4.00
CA GLN A 40 57.41 0.67 -2.96
C GLN A 40 56.08 1.02 -2.27
N ALA A 41 55.40 0.00 -1.76
CA ALA A 41 54.15 0.16 -1.01
C ALA A 41 54.37 0.99 0.27
N SER A 42 53.80 2.19 0.31
CA SER A 42 53.76 3.03 1.50
C SER A 42 52.44 2.79 2.26
N THR A 43 52.55 2.55 3.56
CA THR A 43 51.42 2.24 4.44
C THR A 43 50.61 3.50 4.74
N LEU A 44 49.60 3.78 3.92
CA LEU A 44 48.53 4.72 4.27
C LEU A 44 47.70 4.13 5.43
N SER A 45 48.04 4.52 6.65
CA SER A 45 47.29 4.19 7.86
C SER A 45 45.82 4.60 7.69
N GLN A 46 44.91 3.64 7.85
CA GLN A 46 43.48 3.92 7.91
C GLN A 46 43.19 4.73 9.18
N ASN A 47 42.95 6.03 9.03
CA ASN A 47 42.29 6.83 10.05
C ASN A 47 40.80 6.42 10.13
N MET A 48 40.55 5.22 10.65
CA MET A 48 39.23 4.88 11.17
C MET A 48 38.95 5.79 12.36
N LEU A 49 38.09 6.78 12.12
CA LEU A 49 37.37 7.45 13.20
C LEU A 49 36.71 6.34 14.05
N PRO A 50 36.93 6.29 15.37
CA PRO A 50 36.34 5.24 16.19
C PRO A 50 34.82 5.37 16.12
N MET A 51 34.13 4.30 15.70
CA MET A 51 32.69 4.21 15.91
C MET A 51 32.45 4.23 17.42
N ASN A 52 32.06 5.39 17.93
CA ASN A 52 31.76 5.57 19.35
C ASN A 52 30.35 5.02 19.66
N SER A 53 30.13 3.75 19.34
CA SER A 53 28.91 3.01 19.65
C SER A 53 28.88 2.69 21.15
N ASN A 54 28.66 3.72 21.96
CA ASN A 54 28.23 3.56 23.34
C ASN A 54 27.07 2.54 23.36
N PRO A 55 27.16 1.46 24.15
CA PRO A 55 26.13 0.44 24.18
C PRO A 55 24.80 1.07 24.60
N ALA A 56 23.72 0.69 23.91
CA ALA A 56 22.38 1.20 24.19
C ALA A 56 22.05 1.03 25.68
N SER A 57 21.56 2.10 26.32
CA SER A 57 21.30 2.06 27.76
C SER A 57 20.25 0.98 28.09
N PRO A 58 20.33 0.30 29.24
CA PRO A 58 19.35 -0.73 29.61
C PRO A 58 17.90 -0.23 29.57
N ARG A 59 17.68 1.07 29.85
CA ARG A 59 16.36 1.72 29.73
C ARG A 59 15.88 1.84 28.28
N LEU A 60 16.78 2.14 27.33
CA LEU A 60 16.44 2.17 25.90
C LEU A 60 16.11 0.77 25.38
N ILE A 61 16.86 -0.25 25.80
CA ILE A 61 16.61 -1.65 25.44
C ILE A 61 15.27 -2.13 26.01
N ALA A 62 14.97 -1.85 27.29
CA ALA A 62 13.70 -2.22 27.91
C ALA A 62 12.50 -1.51 27.26
N ASN A 63 12.62 -0.21 26.95
CA ASN A 63 11.60 0.53 26.21
C ASN A 63 11.35 -0.09 24.82
N TYR A 64 12.41 -0.48 24.12
CA TYR A 64 12.31 -1.16 22.82
C TYR A 64 11.61 -2.51 22.92
N GLN A 65 11.99 -3.36 23.88
CA GLN A 65 11.38 -4.67 24.10
C GLN A 65 9.88 -4.56 24.44
N ASN A 66 9.50 -3.58 25.25
CA ASN A 66 8.10 -3.28 25.53
C ASN A 66 7.36 -2.87 24.24
N TYR A 67 7.93 -1.97 23.43
CA TYR A 67 7.30 -1.53 22.18
C TYR A 67 7.17 -2.65 21.14
N GLN A 68 8.20 -3.48 21.00
CA GLN A 68 8.20 -4.67 20.15
C GLN A 68 7.11 -5.68 20.57
N SER A 69 6.82 -5.81 21.88
CA SER A 69 5.68 -6.58 22.39
C SER A 69 4.33 -6.00 21.94
N VAL A 70 4.14 -4.68 22.04
CA VAL A 70 2.91 -3.99 21.58
C VAL A 70 2.69 -4.18 20.09
N ILE A 71 3.74 -4.02 19.28
CA ILE A 71 3.71 -4.28 17.83
C ILE A 71 3.32 -5.75 17.57
N ALA A 72 4.02 -6.71 18.19
CA ALA A 72 3.75 -8.14 17.96
C ALA A 72 2.31 -8.53 18.36
N GLN A 73 1.77 -7.97 19.44
CA GLN A 73 0.38 -8.18 19.85
C GLN A 73 -0.61 -7.59 18.84
N THR A 74 -0.37 -6.35 18.39
CA THR A 74 -1.21 -5.67 17.39
C THR A 74 -1.21 -6.40 16.04
N VAL A 75 -0.04 -6.82 15.55
CA VAL A 75 0.10 -7.61 14.31
C VAL A 75 -0.65 -8.95 14.38
N ASN A 76 -0.69 -9.58 15.56
CA ASN A 76 -1.37 -10.86 15.76
C ASN A 76 -2.91 -10.77 15.69
N MET A 77 -3.51 -9.58 15.70
CA MET A 77 -4.97 -9.40 15.56
C MET A 77 -5.55 -10.05 14.31
N VAL A 78 -4.79 -10.11 13.21
CA VAL A 78 -5.22 -10.78 11.96
C VAL A 78 -5.34 -12.30 12.12
N ARG A 79 -4.72 -12.88 13.15
CA ARG A 79 -4.73 -14.32 13.46
C ARG A 79 -5.46 -14.66 14.76
N ASP A 80 -5.89 -13.66 15.55
CA ASP A 80 -6.66 -13.88 16.76
C ASP A 80 -8.08 -14.35 16.40
N PRO A 81 -8.50 -15.56 16.83
CA PRO A 81 -9.80 -16.13 16.45
C PRO A 81 -10.98 -15.44 17.14
N ILE A 82 -10.76 -14.71 18.24
CA ILE A 82 -11.77 -13.90 18.90
C ILE A 82 -11.95 -12.60 18.14
N ALA A 83 -10.85 -11.89 17.84
CA ALA A 83 -10.89 -10.64 17.09
C ALA A 83 -11.55 -10.82 15.72
N GLN A 84 -11.16 -11.86 14.97
CA GLN A 84 -11.79 -12.21 13.70
C GLN A 84 -13.27 -12.61 13.87
N ASN A 85 -13.64 -13.38 14.90
CA ASN A 85 -15.05 -13.75 15.11
C ASN A 85 -15.94 -12.58 15.53
N LEU A 86 -15.40 -11.55 16.20
CA LEU A 86 -16.15 -10.33 16.51
C LEU A 86 -16.35 -9.47 15.25
N ALA A 87 -15.31 -9.28 14.44
CA ALA A 87 -15.43 -8.56 13.16
C ALA A 87 -16.44 -9.25 12.21
N GLN A 88 -16.35 -10.58 12.06
CA GLN A 88 -17.20 -11.36 11.15
C GLN A 88 -18.70 -11.29 11.50
N ARG A 89 -19.05 -11.16 12.79
CA ARG A 89 -20.46 -10.96 13.23
C ARG A 89 -21.07 -9.65 12.72
N LEU A 90 -20.23 -8.68 12.37
CA LEU A 90 -20.60 -7.36 11.88
C LEU A 90 -20.34 -7.22 10.36
N GLY A 91 -20.06 -8.33 9.66
CA GLY A 91 -19.74 -8.34 8.23
C GLY A 91 -18.32 -7.86 7.88
N LEU A 92 -17.43 -7.72 8.87
CA LEU A 92 -16.09 -7.16 8.69
C LEU A 92 -14.99 -8.23 8.81
N ASN A 93 -13.86 -7.98 8.15
CA ASN A 93 -12.63 -8.79 8.25
C ASN A 93 -11.48 -7.95 8.80
N ILE A 94 -10.59 -8.56 9.59
CA ILE A 94 -9.30 -7.94 9.97
C ILE A 94 -8.19 -8.47 9.03
N LEU A 95 -7.41 -7.58 8.42
CA LEU A 95 -6.52 -7.86 7.29
C LEU A 95 -5.20 -7.08 7.39
N ASN A 96 -4.08 -7.66 6.92
CA ASN A 96 -2.79 -6.96 6.79
C ASN A 96 -2.60 -6.29 5.41
N ILE A 97 -3.41 -6.64 4.42
CA ILE A 97 -3.44 -6.02 3.09
C ILE A 97 -4.89 -5.79 2.69
N THR A 98 -5.21 -4.56 2.34
CA THR A 98 -6.50 -4.15 1.77
C THR A 98 -6.37 -4.00 0.26
N TRP A 99 -7.42 -4.32 -0.48
CA TRP A 99 -7.47 -4.12 -1.93
C TRP A 99 -8.28 -2.87 -2.22
N GLU A 100 -7.67 -1.93 -2.97
CA GLU A 100 -8.23 -0.61 -3.24
C GLU A 100 -8.30 -0.40 -4.76
N ASP A 101 -9.45 -0.72 -5.35
CA ASP A 101 -9.67 -0.78 -6.79
C ASP A 101 -10.42 0.43 -7.36
N THR A 102 -10.05 0.85 -8.57
CA THR A 102 -10.92 1.71 -9.38
C THR A 102 -11.58 0.94 -10.54
N GLY A 103 -11.13 -0.28 -10.85
CA GLY A 103 -11.56 -1.00 -12.05
C GLY A 103 -11.70 -2.52 -11.94
N ARG A 104 -11.95 -3.09 -10.75
CA ARG A 104 -11.89 -4.55 -10.51
C ARG A 104 -12.74 -5.35 -11.51
N TYR A 105 -12.16 -6.41 -12.11
CA TYR A 105 -12.93 -7.32 -12.96
C TYR A 105 -13.97 -8.09 -12.13
N LYS A 106 -15.18 -8.26 -12.66
CA LYS A 106 -16.31 -8.84 -11.91
C LYS A 106 -16.00 -10.28 -11.51
N GLY A 107 -16.16 -10.60 -10.23
CA GLY A 107 -15.78 -11.90 -9.65
C GLY A 107 -14.28 -12.22 -9.60
N SER A 108 -13.39 -11.24 -9.77
CA SER A 108 -11.93 -11.44 -9.75
C SER A 108 -11.24 -10.84 -8.50
N ALA A 109 -10.03 -11.32 -8.22
CA ALA A 109 -9.08 -10.72 -7.29
C ALA A 109 -8.24 -9.58 -7.90
N VAL A 110 -8.31 -9.34 -9.21
CA VAL A 110 -7.46 -8.37 -9.93
C VAL A 110 -8.23 -7.45 -10.89
N GLY A 111 -7.62 -6.33 -11.24
CA GLY A 111 -8.17 -5.34 -12.17
C GLY A 111 -7.12 -4.73 -13.10
N PRO A 112 -7.51 -3.79 -13.98
CA PRO A 112 -6.65 -2.96 -14.81
C PRO A 112 -6.19 -1.66 -14.12
N ASN A 113 -6.67 -1.39 -12.90
CA ASN A 113 -6.19 -0.32 -12.03
C ASN A 113 -6.48 -0.72 -10.57
N ILE A 114 -5.68 -1.67 -10.07
CA ILE A 114 -5.77 -2.25 -8.71
C ILE A 114 -4.53 -1.89 -7.90
N SER A 115 -4.77 -1.52 -6.63
CA SER A 115 -3.71 -1.28 -5.65
C SER A 115 -3.86 -2.17 -4.42
N ASP A 116 -2.78 -2.81 -3.99
CA ASP A 116 -2.63 -3.26 -2.61
C ASP A 116 -2.36 -2.02 -1.75
N MET A 117 -3.06 -1.87 -0.64
CA MET A 117 -2.76 -0.87 0.39
C MET A 117 -2.55 -1.52 1.76
N THR A 118 -1.56 -1.02 2.49
CA THR A 118 -1.20 -1.44 3.85
C THR A 118 -0.89 -0.21 4.70
N ILE A 119 -0.98 -0.34 6.02
CA ILE A 119 -0.37 0.62 6.96
C ILE A 119 0.84 -0.07 7.57
N GLN A 120 1.99 0.62 7.66
CA GLN A 120 3.24 0.03 8.13
C GLN A 120 3.93 0.90 9.19
N VAL A 121 4.47 0.24 10.22
CA VAL A 121 5.24 0.84 11.31
C VAL A 121 6.68 0.30 11.23
N GLN A 122 7.66 1.19 11.39
CA GLN A 122 9.09 0.86 11.38
C GLN A 122 9.69 1.16 12.76
N GLN A 123 10.41 0.21 13.35
CA GLN A 123 11.14 0.42 14.62
C GLN A 123 12.64 0.20 14.43
N ARG A 124 13.48 1.02 15.08
CA ARG A 124 14.95 0.87 15.07
C ARG A 124 15.41 0.07 16.28
N ASN A 125 16.02 -1.08 16.05
CA ASN A 125 16.57 -1.94 17.08
C ASN A 125 17.82 -1.28 17.69
N PRO A 126 17.81 -0.90 18.99
CA PRO A 126 18.89 -0.10 19.57
C PRO A 126 20.18 -0.90 19.80
N VAL A 127 20.13 -2.24 19.74
CA VAL A 127 21.31 -3.10 19.93
C VAL A 127 22.05 -3.31 18.62
N ASN A 128 21.35 -3.73 17.55
CA ASN A 128 21.98 -4.06 16.27
C ASN A 128 21.86 -2.96 15.20
N GLN A 129 21.18 -1.85 15.52
CA GLN A 129 20.97 -0.66 14.67
C GLN A 129 20.22 -0.91 13.35
N ARG A 130 19.65 -2.10 13.14
CA ARG A 130 18.76 -2.41 12.01
C ARG A 130 17.35 -1.90 12.30
N TYR A 131 16.56 -1.80 11.25
CA TYR A 131 15.12 -1.57 11.39
C TYR A 131 14.35 -2.87 11.21
N GLU A 132 13.29 -3.00 12.01
CA GLU A 132 12.25 -4.01 11.87
C GLU A 132 10.99 -3.30 11.35
N LEU A 133 10.22 -4.00 10.52
CA LEU A 133 9.05 -3.47 9.81
C LEU A 133 7.83 -4.34 10.13
N SER A 134 6.65 -3.75 10.27
CA SER A 134 5.43 -4.50 10.57
C SER A 134 4.20 -3.89 9.91
N LEU A 135 3.39 -4.76 9.30
CA LEU A 135 2.10 -4.41 8.68
C LEU A 135 1.03 -4.37 9.76
N MET A 136 0.33 -3.23 9.88
CA MET A 136 -0.69 -3.02 10.88
C MET A 136 -2.06 -3.54 10.41
N PRO A 137 -2.84 -4.16 11.31
CA PRO A 137 -4.16 -4.68 10.96
C PRO A 137 -5.13 -3.55 10.58
N VAL A 138 -5.88 -3.80 9.51
CA VAL A 138 -6.98 -2.96 9.03
C VAL A 138 -8.27 -3.78 9.09
N ILE A 139 -9.32 -3.22 9.67
CA ILE A 139 -10.66 -3.79 9.70
C ILE A 139 -11.58 -3.06 8.71
N ARG A 140 -12.23 -3.83 7.85
CA ARG A 140 -13.08 -3.35 6.74
C ARG A 140 -14.05 -4.43 6.24
N HIS A 141 -14.96 -4.04 5.34
CA HIS A 141 -15.72 -4.97 4.51
C HIS A 141 -14.80 -5.84 3.63
N PRO A 142 -15.13 -7.11 3.33
CA PRO A 142 -14.21 -8.06 2.71
C PRO A 142 -13.59 -7.59 1.37
N ASN A 143 -12.27 -7.73 1.22
CA ASN A 143 -11.53 -7.31 0.01
C ASN A 143 -12.09 -7.88 -1.32
N PHE A 144 -12.75 -9.04 -1.31
CA PHE A 144 -13.34 -9.62 -2.52
C PHE A 144 -14.72 -9.04 -2.85
N ALA A 145 -15.45 -8.54 -1.85
CA ALA A 145 -16.70 -7.83 -2.07
C ALA A 145 -16.44 -6.39 -2.55
N ASP A 146 -15.44 -5.71 -1.99
CA ASP A 146 -15.17 -4.28 -2.19
C ASP A 146 -16.47 -3.45 -2.19
N GLU A 147 -17.16 -3.53 -1.05
CA GLU A 147 -18.35 -2.74 -0.76
C GLU A 147 -17.98 -1.26 -0.76
N SER A 148 -18.68 -0.51 -1.60
CA SER A 148 -18.36 0.85 -1.97
C SER A 148 -19.60 1.73 -2.01
N ALA A 149 -19.40 2.98 -1.61
CA ALA A 149 -20.36 4.08 -1.69
C ALA A 149 -20.01 5.01 -2.87
N ASP A 150 -20.97 5.76 -3.38
CA ASP A 150 -20.78 6.88 -4.31
C ASP A 150 -21.15 8.18 -3.61
N ILE A 151 -20.16 9.06 -3.42
CA ILE A 151 -20.34 10.34 -2.74
C ILE A 151 -19.86 11.46 -3.68
N PRO A 152 -20.64 12.54 -3.89
CA PRO A 152 -20.24 13.66 -4.75
C PRO A 152 -18.91 14.28 -4.34
N LEU A 153 -18.07 14.65 -5.30
CA LEU A 153 -16.73 15.22 -5.04
C LEU A 153 -16.77 16.50 -4.20
N ASP A 154 -17.90 17.21 -4.23
CA ASP A 154 -18.15 18.46 -3.52
C ASP A 154 -18.40 18.28 -2.02
N GLN A 155 -18.70 17.04 -1.57
CA GLN A 155 -18.84 16.71 -0.14
C GLN A 155 -17.49 16.41 0.53
N PHE A 156 -16.45 16.10 -0.23
CA PHE A 156 -15.11 15.87 0.31
C PHE A 156 -14.37 17.19 0.48
N PHE A 157 -13.99 17.50 1.73
CA PHE A 157 -13.28 18.73 2.06
C PHE A 157 -11.83 18.44 2.45
N LEU A 158 -10.91 19.10 1.75
CA LEU A 158 -9.48 18.97 1.93
C LEU A 158 -8.90 20.26 2.54
N LEU A 159 -7.81 20.11 3.31
CA LEU A 159 -7.03 21.24 3.82
C LEU A 159 -5.77 21.41 2.99
N VAL A 160 -5.52 22.63 2.50
CA VAL A 160 -4.39 22.98 1.60
C VAL A 160 -3.64 24.20 2.12
N GLY A 161 -2.40 24.40 1.66
CA GLY A 161 -1.48 25.47 2.05
C GLY A 161 -0.21 24.94 2.71
N ASN A 162 -0.21 23.71 3.23
CA ASN A 162 0.95 23.04 3.81
C ASN A 162 2.08 22.83 2.78
N GLU A 163 1.75 22.65 1.51
CA GLU A 163 2.69 22.56 0.39
C GLU A 163 3.43 23.87 0.10
N LYS A 164 2.97 25.00 0.67
CA LYS A 164 3.61 26.33 0.60
C LYS A 164 3.98 26.91 1.97
N GLY A 165 3.81 26.14 3.05
CA GLY A 165 3.96 26.63 4.43
C GLY A 165 3.00 27.76 4.80
N GLN A 166 1.83 27.84 4.14
CA GLN A 166 0.80 28.86 4.36
C GLN A 166 -0.27 28.39 5.37
N PRO A 167 -1.08 29.31 5.94
CA PRO A 167 -2.24 28.96 6.76
C PRO A 167 -3.21 28.06 5.98
N LEU A 168 -3.75 27.04 6.65
CA LEU A 168 -4.60 26.03 6.00
C LEU A 168 -5.93 26.63 5.53
N GLN A 169 -6.30 26.30 4.28
CA GLN A 169 -7.56 26.68 3.64
C GLN A 169 -8.37 25.42 3.32
N ARG A 170 -9.69 25.50 3.45
CA ARG A 170 -10.63 24.39 3.12
C ARG A 170 -11.11 24.54 1.68
N VAL A 171 -10.92 23.50 0.87
CA VAL A 171 -11.38 23.39 -0.53
C VAL A 171 -12.14 22.08 -0.73
N THR A 172 -12.96 21.94 -1.77
CA THR A 172 -13.55 20.64 -2.12
C THR A 172 -12.54 19.76 -2.88
N LEU A 173 -12.77 18.45 -2.94
CA LEU A 173 -12.03 17.55 -3.83
C LEU A 173 -12.25 17.90 -5.31
N ARG A 174 -13.42 18.46 -5.67
CA ARG A 174 -13.67 19.02 -7.01
C ARG A 174 -12.73 20.20 -7.29
N ASP A 175 -12.66 21.20 -6.40
CA ASP A 175 -11.77 22.36 -6.57
C ASP A 175 -10.30 21.94 -6.63
N PHE A 176 -9.92 20.98 -5.78
CA PHE A 176 -8.56 20.46 -5.70
C PHE A 176 -8.12 19.77 -7.00
N LEU A 177 -8.99 18.94 -7.59
CA LEU A 177 -8.71 18.29 -8.88
C LEU A 177 -8.99 19.21 -10.08
N GLY A 178 -9.77 20.28 -9.91
CA GLY A 178 -10.02 21.32 -10.90
C GLY A 178 -8.78 22.17 -11.21
N ASP A 179 -7.97 22.46 -10.20
CA ASP A 179 -6.72 23.24 -10.33
C ASP A 179 -5.58 22.61 -9.51
N LEU A 180 -5.35 21.30 -9.66
CA LEU A 180 -4.32 20.54 -8.93
C LEU A 180 -2.95 21.23 -8.99
N ARG A 181 -2.59 21.83 -10.12
CA ARG A 181 -1.29 22.51 -10.30
C ARG A 181 -1.04 23.63 -9.29
N ARG A 182 -2.10 24.27 -8.77
CA ARG A 182 -2.00 25.30 -7.72
C ARG A 182 -1.61 24.72 -6.36
N TYR A 183 -2.01 23.49 -6.07
CA TYR A 183 -1.81 22.80 -4.79
C TYR A 183 -0.59 21.85 -4.81
N LEU A 184 0.42 22.17 -5.62
CA LEU A 184 1.72 21.50 -5.67
C LEU A 184 2.78 22.43 -5.08
N HIS A 185 3.69 21.92 -4.25
CA HIS A 185 4.89 22.64 -3.82
C HIS A 185 5.74 23.08 -5.03
N SER A 186 5.90 22.19 -6.01
CA SER A 186 6.65 22.38 -7.25
C SER A 186 5.74 22.27 -8.49
N PRO A 187 4.93 23.30 -8.84
CA PRO A 187 4.02 23.27 -10.00
C PRO A 187 4.68 22.98 -11.35
N GLY A 188 6.01 23.16 -11.45
CA GLY A 188 6.81 22.79 -12.62
C GLY A 188 7.09 21.28 -12.74
N SER A 189 6.95 20.49 -11.67
CA SER A 189 7.16 19.04 -11.71
C SER A 189 6.00 18.28 -12.36
N TRP A 190 4.98 18.95 -12.88
CA TRP A 190 3.98 18.37 -13.78
C TRP A 190 4.25 18.90 -15.18
N SER A 191 4.86 18.10 -16.04
CA SER A 191 5.16 18.50 -17.42
C SER A 191 3.88 18.76 -18.21
N GLY A 192 3.92 19.74 -19.12
CA GLY A 192 2.78 20.19 -19.91
C GLY A 192 2.17 21.50 -19.41
N ARG A 193 0.88 21.73 -19.70
CA ARG A 193 0.13 22.94 -19.33
C ARG A 193 -1.20 22.66 -18.62
N GLN A 194 -1.55 21.38 -18.46
CA GLN A 194 -2.75 20.93 -17.77
C GLN A 194 -2.74 21.39 -16.31
N THR A 195 -3.88 21.90 -15.83
CA THR A 195 -4.10 22.27 -14.42
C THR A 195 -5.02 21.30 -13.71
N SER A 196 -5.94 20.65 -14.42
CA SER A 196 -6.95 19.76 -13.87
C SER A 196 -6.66 18.28 -14.12
N LEU A 197 -7.10 17.42 -13.18
CA LEU A 197 -7.28 15.99 -13.36
C LEU A 197 -8.77 15.56 -13.28
N LEU A 198 -9.73 16.47 -13.52
CA LEU A 198 -11.14 16.10 -13.67
C LEU A 198 -11.46 15.67 -15.11
N ALA A 199 -12.23 14.59 -15.23
CA ALA A 199 -12.93 14.20 -16.45
C ALA A 199 -14.41 14.59 -16.40
N GLN A 200 -15.10 14.64 -17.54
CA GLN A 200 -16.53 14.98 -17.61
C GLN A 200 -17.44 14.06 -16.78
N ARG A 201 -17.01 12.82 -16.51
CA ARG A 201 -17.71 11.85 -15.67
C ARG A 201 -17.61 12.12 -14.16
N ASP A 202 -16.66 12.93 -13.72
CA ASP A 202 -16.21 13.02 -12.33
C ASP A 202 -17.19 13.83 -11.47
N THR A 203 -18.35 13.22 -11.24
CA THR A 203 -19.44 13.71 -10.38
C THR A 203 -19.25 13.23 -8.94
N HIS A 204 -19.00 11.93 -8.77
CA HIS A 204 -18.81 11.22 -7.50
C HIS A 204 -17.42 10.58 -7.42
N ALA A 205 -16.92 10.37 -6.21
CA ALA A 205 -15.85 9.42 -5.94
C ALA A 205 -16.43 8.03 -5.62
N LEU A 206 -15.67 6.98 -5.93
CA LEU A 206 -15.88 5.62 -5.42
C LEU A 206 -15.28 5.54 -4.01
N VAL A 207 -16.08 5.22 -2.99
CA VAL A 207 -15.70 5.37 -1.59
C VAL A 207 -15.70 4.04 -0.86
N SER A 208 -14.71 3.79 -0.01
CA SER A 208 -14.72 2.67 0.94
C SER A 208 -14.18 3.09 2.30
N ALA A 209 -14.77 2.63 3.40
CA ALA A 209 -14.36 3.00 4.76
C ALA A 209 -13.74 1.84 5.54
N GLN A 210 -12.72 2.16 6.34
CA GLN A 210 -11.95 1.18 7.12
C GLN A 210 -11.26 1.80 8.33
N ALA A 211 -10.91 1.00 9.33
CA ALA A 211 -10.16 1.42 10.51
C ALA A 211 -8.85 0.63 10.66
N CYS A 212 -7.76 1.26 11.08
CA CYS A 212 -6.47 0.63 11.32
C CYS A 212 -6.07 0.74 12.79
N PHE A 213 -5.55 -0.34 13.38
CA PHE A 213 -5.04 -0.32 14.74
C PHE A 213 -3.54 0.03 14.74
N LEU A 214 -3.20 1.15 15.35
CA LEU A 214 -1.83 1.60 15.56
C LEU A 214 -1.31 1.10 16.93
N PRO A 215 -0.06 0.60 16.98
CA PRO A 215 0.57 0.16 18.21
C PRO A 215 1.07 1.42 18.94
N ILE A 216 0.23 1.99 19.79
CA ILE A 216 0.54 3.20 20.56
C ILE A 216 0.57 2.81 22.04
N PRO A 217 1.76 2.84 22.68
CA PRO A 217 1.89 2.61 24.12
C PRO A 217 0.98 3.54 24.94
N GLN A 218 0.86 3.25 26.23
CA GLN A 218 0.02 4.07 27.13
C GLN A 218 0.46 5.54 27.26
N GLN A 219 1.65 5.89 26.77
CA GLN A 219 2.11 7.27 26.60
C GLN A 219 2.97 7.39 25.33
N GLY A 220 2.77 8.44 24.54
CA GLY A 220 3.68 8.86 23.48
C GLY A 220 3.11 8.81 22.06
N LYS A 221 3.98 8.50 21.09
CA LYS A 221 3.64 8.49 19.65
C LYS A 221 4.17 7.25 18.94
N ALA A 222 3.51 6.85 17.87
CA ALA A 222 4.00 5.87 16.90
C ALA A 222 4.13 6.53 15.52
N ASP A 223 5.30 6.34 14.89
CA ASP A 223 5.56 6.80 13.52
C ASP A 223 5.13 5.71 12.52
N PHE A 224 4.40 6.10 11.47
CA PHE A 224 3.87 5.16 10.48
C PHE A 224 3.71 5.79 9.10
N ASN A 225 3.57 4.93 8.08
CA ASN A 225 3.19 5.33 6.72
C ASN A 225 2.05 4.44 6.22
N PRO A 226 1.06 5.00 5.52
CA PRO A 226 0.34 4.25 4.48
C PRO A 226 1.33 3.86 3.38
N VAL A 227 1.19 2.64 2.85
CA VAL A 227 2.06 2.09 1.81
C VAL A 227 1.17 1.46 0.75
N LEU A 228 1.41 1.84 -0.51
CA LEU A 228 0.56 1.45 -1.64
C LEU A 228 1.41 0.86 -2.77
N PHE A 229 1.01 -0.31 -3.27
CA PHE A 229 1.58 -0.96 -4.45
C PHE A 229 0.51 -1.05 -5.52
N ASN A 230 0.72 -0.48 -6.70
CA ASN A 230 -0.25 -0.53 -7.79
C ASN A 230 0.25 -1.44 -8.92
N TYR A 231 -0.50 -2.51 -9.23
CA TYR A 231 -0.08 -3.62 -10.11
C TYR A 231 0.14 -3.22 -11.59
N GLN A 232 -0.29 -2.03 -11.96
CA GLN A 232 -0.07 -1.45 -13.29
C GLN A 232 1.10 -0.46 -13.31
N SER A 233 1.37 0.21 -12.20
CA SER A 233 2.35 1.29 -12.12
C SER A 233 3.79 0.79 -12.21
N TYR A 234 4.63 1.58 -12.87
CA TYR A 234 6.08 1.38 -12.92
C TYR A 234 6.77 2.72 -13.19
N LYS A 235 8.10 2.72 -13.10
CA LYS A 235 8.95 3.90 -13.33
C LYS A 235 8.58 4.64 -14.61
N ASP A 236 8.51 5.97 -14.52
CA ASP A 236 8.21 6.89 -15.61
C ASP A 236 6.83 6.67 -16.30
N ASN A 237 5.96 5.82 -15.72
CA ASN A 237 4.62 5.49 -16.23
C ASN A 237 3.63 5.09 -15.09
N PRO A 238 3.35 5.98 -14.13
CA PRO A 238 2.40 5.74 -13.05
C PRO A 238 0.98 5.50 -13.60
N ALA A 239 0.27 4.50 -13.07
CA ALA A 239 -1.15 4.26 -13.37
C ALA A 239 -2.09 4.99 -12.39
N VAL A 240 -1.55 5.58 -11.33
CA VAL A 240 -2.30 6.28 -10.29
C VAL A 240 -1.45 7.39 -9.65
N LEU A 241 -2.11 8.51 -9.36
CA LEU A 241 -1.63 9.54 -8.45
C LEU A 241 -2.40 9.42 -7.14
N THR A 242 -1.69 9.52 -6.02
CA THR A 242 -2.28 9.52 -4.68
C THR A 242 -2.36 10.93 -4.12
N ILE A 243 -3.41 11.19 -3.35
CA ILE A 243 -3.53 12.37 -2.49
C ILE A 243 -3.78 11.86 -1.07
N LEU A 244 -2.82 12.12 -0.17
CA LEU A 244 -2.91 11.85 1.26
C LEU A 244 -3.44 13.11 1.95
N ALA A 245 -4.70 13.11 2.39
CA ALA A 245 -5.32 14.27 3.05
C ALA A 245 -5.53 14.03 4.55
N THR A 246 -5.08 14.97 5.36
CA THR A 246 -5.06 14.91 6.83
C THR A 246 -5.64 16.20 7.43
N ARG A 247 -5.89 16.22 8.76
CA ARG A 247 -6.20 17.46 9.50
C ARG A 247 -5.08 18.52 9.47
N GLU A 248 -3.90 18.21 8.94
CA GLU A 248 -2.74 19.12 8.85
C GLU A 248 -2.42 19.54 7.41
N GLY A 249 -3.12 19.00 6.40
CA GLY A 249 -2.89 19.31 4.98
C GLY A 249 -2.99 18.12 4.02
N THR A 250 -2.74 18.39 2.72
CA THR A 250 -2.71 17.41 1.62
C THR A 250 -1.30 17.15 1.10
N SER A 251 -1.05 15.93 0.60
CA SER A 251 0.23 15.54 0.01
C SER A 251 -0.01 14.77 -1.28
N VAL A 252 0.63 15.18 -2.38
CA VAL A 252 0.35 14.67 -3.74
C VAL A 252 1.54 13.87 -4.24
N THR A 253 1.35 12.61 -4.66
CA THR A 253 2.47 11.74 -5.05
C THR A 253 2.08 10.78 -6.17
N VAL A 254 2.90 10.68 -7.22
CA VAL A 254 2.76 9.63 -8.26
C VAL A 254 3.31 8.29 -7.78
N ILE A 255 2.65 7.19 -8.13
CA ILE A 255 3.06 5.84 -7.74
C ILE A 255 3.89 5.19 -8.85
N ASP A 256 5.13 4.80 -8.55
CA ASP A 256 6.01 4.08 -9.48
C ASP A 256 6.51 2.72 -8.97
N ASN A 257 6.17 2.38 -7.71
CA ASN A 257 6.61 1.17 -6.99
C ASN A 257 8.13 1.02 -6.82
N GLN A 258 8.93 2.08 -7.02
CA GLN A 258 10.39 2.07 -6.86
C GLN A 258 10.91 3.05 -5.80
N ARG A 259 10.29 4.23 -5.68
CA ARG A 259 10.70 5.26 -4.71
C ARG A 259 10.22 4.96 -3.29
N ASP A 260 10.78 5.70 -2.33
CA ASP A 260 10.25 5.82 -0.96
C ASP A 260 10.11 4.50 -0.15
N GLY A 261 10.82 3.43 -0.54
CA GLY A 261 10.98 2.20 0.26
C GLY A 261 11.63 2.44 1.64
N PHE A 262 11.62 1.41 2.49
CA PHE A 262 12.10 1.49 3.87
C PHE A 262 13.60 1.20 4.03
N GLU A 263 14.24 1.76 5.06
CA GLU A 263 15.63 1.41 5.44
C GLU A 263 15.78 -0.05 5.94
N ALA A 264 14.66 -0.77 6.12
CA ALA A 264 14.64 -2.19 6.49
C ALA A 264 14.94 -3.15 5.32
N GLY A 265 14.88 -2.69 4.06
CA GLY A 265 15.10 -3.50 2.86
C GLY A 265 14.13 -3.17 1.73
N GLN A 266 14.09 -3.99 0.68
CA GLN A 266 13.02 -3.86 -0.33
C GLN A 266 11.65 -4.13 0.31
N THR A 267 10.65 -3.37 -0.10
CA THR A 267 9.29 -3.43 0.43
C THR A 267 8.26 -3.47 -0.69
N TRP A 268 7.19 -4.22 -0.48
CA TRP A 268 6.06 -4.24 -1.42
C TRP A 268 5.28 -2.92 -1.32
N GLY A 269 5.47 -2.07 -2.32
CA GLY A 269 4.81 -0.76 -2.41
C GLY A 269 5.64 0.40 -1.91
N GLN A 270 5.12 1.58 -2.23
CA GLN A 270 5.73 2.89 -2.02
C GLN A 270 5.12 3.55 -0.78
N ARG A 271 5.95 4.12 0.11
CA ARG A 271 5.45 4.90 1.26
C ARG A 271 4.77 6.18 0.80
N LEU A 272 3.68 6.52 1.48
CA LEU A 272 3.06 7.83 1.42
C LEU A 272 3.50 8.65 2.63
N PHE A 273 3.85 9.92 2.37
CA PHE A 273 4.40 10.86 3.33
C PHE A 273 3.55 12.14 3.37
N PHE A 274 3.65 12.87 4.48
CA PHE A 274 3.12 14.23 4.58
C PHE A 274 4.07 15.24 3.89
N ASN A 275 3.51 16.14 3.08
CA ASN A 275 4.21 17.24 2.42
C ASN A 275 4.27 18.47 3.35
N LYS A 276 5.42 18.69 3.98
CA LYS A 276 5.72 19.86 4.81
C LYS A 276 6.54 20.87 3.99
N ASN A 277 5.86 21.63 3.13
CA ASN A 277 6.46 22.64 2.26
C ASN A 277 7.67 22.11 1.45
N GLY A 278 7.47 21.02 0.69
CA GLY A 278 8.50 20.40 -0.13
C GLY A 278 9.44 19.46 0.62
N GLN A 279 9.18 19.19 1.90
CA GLN A 279 9.90 18.21 2.71
C GLN A 279 8.96 17.08 3.13
N ARG A 280 9.43 15.83 3.09
CA ARG A 280 8.64 14.65 3.47
C ARG A 280 8.76 14.38 4.97
N ALA A 281 7.66 13.95 5.59
CA ALA A 281 7.61 13.49 6.97
C ALA A 281 6.61 12.32 7.11
N SER A 282 6.95 11.28 7.86
CA SER A 282 6.02 10.21 8.20
C SER A 282 4.85 10.70 9.06
N LEU A 283 3.76 9.95 9.10
CA LEU A 283 2.62 10.27 9.96
C LEU A 283 2.92 9.83 11.40
N THR A 284 2.40 10.57 12.37
CA THR A 284 2.44 10.22 13.80
C THR A 284 1.04 9.92 14.29
N GLY A 285 0.84 8.81 14.99
CA GLY A 285 -0.35 8.56 15.81
C GLY A 285 -0.07 8.86 17.28
N GLN A 286 -1.01 9.52 17.97
CA GLN A 286 -1.03 9.75 19.42
C GLN A 286 -2.39 9.35 19.99
N ARG A 287 -2.47 8.87 21.23
CA ARG A 287 -3.75 8.60 21.91
C ARG A 287 -4.59 9.89 22.06
N LEU A 288 -5.91 9.79 21.94
CA LEU A 288 -6.81 10.94 22.14
C LEU A 288 -6.73 11.44 23.58
N SER A 289 -6.66 10.52 24.56
CA SER A 289 -6.44 10.81 25.97
C SER A 289 -5.16 11.65 26.22
N ASP A 290 -4.01 11.22 25.70
CA ASP A 290 -2.74 11.98 25.74
C ASP A 290 -2.86 13.36 25.08
N PHE A 291 -3.56 13.46 23.94
CA PHE A 291 -3.72 14.71 23.20
C PHE A 291 -4.60 15.73 23.93
N GLN A 292 -5.70 15.27 24.54
CA GLN A 292 -6.58 16.12 25.36
C GLN A 292 -5.89 16.55 26.65
N GLY A 293 -5.19 15.64 27.35
CA GLY A 293 -4.42 15.96 28.55
C GLY A 293 -3.25 16.93 28.33
N GLY A 294 -2.76 17.04 27.08
CA GLY A 294 -1.73 18.00 26.68
C GLY A 294 -2.23 19.43 26.39
N GLN A 295 -3.55 19.66 26.29
CA GLN A 295 -4.11 21.00 26.07
C GLN A 295 -4.31 21.73 27.40
N ALA A 296 -3.70 22.91 27.55
CA ALA A 296 -4.02 23.80 28.67
C ALA A 296 -5.51 24.21 28.59
N PRO A 297 -6.22 24.33 29.74
CA PRO A 297 -7.65 24.62 29.77
C PRO A 297 -7.92 26.04 29.26
N THR A 298 -8.24 26.13 27.97
CA THR A 298 -8.74 27.35 27.31
C THR A 298 -10.23 27.47 27.61
N GLY A 299 -10.61 28.55 28.29
CA GLY A 299 -12.02 28.83 28.62
C GLY A 299 -12.87 29.06 27.37
N ASP A 300 -14.18 28.88 27.53
CA ASP A 300 -15.23 29.04 26.52
C ASP A 300 -15.03 28.24 25.22
N ARG A 301 -15.28 26.93 25.32
CA ARG A 301 -15.93 26.19 24.22
C ARG A 301 -17.46 26.29 24.40
N PRO A 302 -18.20 27.02 23.53
CA PRO A 302 -19.65 26.91 23.52
C PRO A 302 -20.06 25.48 23.11
N GLY A 303 -21.12 24.96 23.71
CA GLY A 303 -21.51 23.54 23.59
C GLY A 303 -21.74 23.10 22.14
N GLY A 304 -21.00 22.06 21.72
CA GLY A 304 -20.97 21.55 20.34
C GLY A 304 -20.28 20.19 20.24
N GLU A 305 -20.55 19.30 21.20
CA GLU A 305 -19.90 17.99 21.33
C GLU A 305 -20.40 17.00 20.25
N THR A 306 -19.61 16.81 19.18
CA THR A 306 -19.47 15.56 18.40
C THR A 306 -18.49 15.76 17.24
N SER A 307 -18.81 16.67 16.32
CA SER A 307 -18.17 16.72 14.98
C SER A 307 -16.70 17.17 14.94
N ALA A 308 -16.18 17.83 15.97
CA ALA A 308 -14.81 18.35 15.98
C ALA A 308 -13.76 17.25 16.22
N ASP A 309 -14.07 16.26 17.07
CA ASP A 309 -13.14 15.18 17.41
C ASP A 309 -13.16 14.04 16.36
N GLU A 310 -14.28 13.86 15.65
CA GLU A 310 -14.45 12.84 14.58
C GLU A 310 -13.46 13.01 13.41
N GLY A 311 -12.94 14.23 13.19
CA GLY A 311 -11.91 14.51 12.18
C GLY A 311 -10.47 14.28 12.65
N LEU A 312 -10.21 14.05 13.94
CA LEU A 312 -8.84 13.98 14.49
C LEU A 312 -8.13 12.66 14.17
N ASN A 313 -8.88 11.57 14.02
CA ASN A 313 -8.36 10.22 13.76
C ASN A 313 -8.58 9.74 12.32
N MET A 314 -8.90 10.64 11.40
CA MET A 314 -9.24 10.33 10.00
C MET A 314 -8.15 10.82 9.04
N VAL A 315 -7.87 10.01 8.02
CA VAL A 315 -7.09 10.38 6.82
C VAL A 315 -7.85 9.90 5.59
N LEU A 316 -7.85 10.70 4.52
CA LEU A 316 -8.37 10.27 3.22
C LEU A 316 -7.21 9.82 2.33
N LEU A 317 -7.30 8.60 1.84
CA LEU A 317 -6.38 8.00 0.88
C LEU A 317 -7.04 8.03 -0.49
N ILE A 318 -6.75 9.08 -1.27
CA ILE A 318 -7.43 9.33 -2.55
C ILE A 318 -6.56 8.83 -3.69
N GLN A 319 -7.13 8.05 -4.61
CA GLN A 319 -6.49 7.52 -5.81
C GLN A 319 -7.12 8.13 -7.06
N VAL A 320 -6.31 8.78 -7.88
CA VAL A 320 -6.68 9.39 -9.16
C VAL A 320 -6.03 8.57 -10.29
N PRO A 321 -6.80 7.75 -11.04
CA PRO A 321 -6.26 6.94 -12.11
C PRO A 321 -5.67 7.77 -13.25
N LEU A 322 -4.49 7.36 -13.71
CA LEU A 322 -3.70 8.01 -14.75
C LEU A 322 -3.56 7.13 -15.99
N LYS A 323 -3.49 7.77 -17.16
CA LYS A 323 -3.24 7.06 -18.42
C LYS A 323 -1.81 6.54 -18.47
N GLN A 324 -1.69 5.31 -18.95
CA GLN A 324 -0.42 4.64 -19.18
C GLN A 324 -0.06 4.57 -20.66
N LYS A 325 1.23 4.61 -20.95
CA LYS A 325 1.82 4.23 -22.24
C LYS A 325 1.63 2.72 -22.44
N GLU A 326 1.20 2.31 -23.62
CA GLU A 326 1.09 0.88 -23.99
C GLU A 326 2.49 0.28 -24.23
N LEU A 327 2.64 -1.03 -23.96
CA LEU A 327 3.85 -1.81 -24.21
C LEU A 327 3.52 -3.14 -24.91
N PRO A 328 4.40 -3.68 -25.78
CA PRO A 328 4.20 -4.98 -26.42
C PRO A 328 4.26 -6.16 -25.44
N ARG A 329 3.46 -7.20 -25.70
CA ARG A 329 3.50 -8.50 -24.98
C ARG A 329 4.48 -9.49 -25.62
N SER A 330 4.99 -10.45 -24.85
CA SER A 330 5.75 -11.61 -25.32
C SER A 330 5.42 -12.87 -24.48
N LEU A 331 5.45 -14.07 -25.08
CA LEU A 331 4.85 -15.30 -24.54
C LEU A 331 5.86 -16.22 -23.80
N SER A 332 5.37 -17.06 -22.86
CA SER A 332 6.16 -18.03 -22.06
C SER A 332 5.36 -19.28 -21.62
N TYR A 333 5.96 -20.19 -20.81
CA TYR A 333 5.47 -21.54 -20.43
C TYR A 333 5.89 -21.91 -18.96
N GLU A 334 5.23 -22.87 -18.27
CA GLU A 334 5.40 -23.19 -16.82
C GLU A 334 5.64 -24.71 -16.47
N MET A 335 6.06 -25.01 -15.21
CA MET A 335 6.11 -26.36 -14.56
C MET A 335 6.07 -26.26 -12.98
N THR A 336 5.95 -27.35 -12.18
CA THR A 336 5.34 -27.33 -10.80
C THR A 336 5.95 -28.21 -9.64
N ASP A 337 5.39 -28.03 -8.39
CA ASP A 337 5.33 -28.90 -7.15
C ASP A 337 6.29 -28.61 -5.92
N ALA A 338 6.03 -28.92 -4.61
CA ALA A 338 4.81 -29.12 -3.74
C ALA A 338 5.11 -29.38 -2.20
N MET A 339 4.07 -29.41 -1.31
CA MET A 339 3.97 -30.04 0.08
C MET A 339 4.52 -29.26 1.37
N PRO A 340 4.26 -29.64 2.68
CA PRO A 340 3.39 -28.94 3.69
C PRO A 340 4.08 -28.64 5.10
N THR A 341 3.53 -28.38 6.33
CA THR A 341 2.25 -28.64 7.11
C THR A 341 1.75 -27.53 8.12
N MET A 342 1.70 -27.73 9.48
CA MET A 342 0.68 -27.13 10.43
C MET A 342 1.05 -26.93 11.95
N ALA A 343 0.37 -26.01 12.69
CA ALA A 343 0.54 -25.69 14.14
C ALA A 343 -0.75 -25.28 14.95
N ALA A 344 -0.66 -24.62 16.13
CA ALA A 344 -1.70 -24.57 17.22
C ALA A 344 -1.87 -23.22 18.05
N PRO A 345 -2.90 -23.05 18.94
CA PRO A 345 -3.36 -21.74 19.54
C PRO A 345 -3.19 -21.50 21.08
N ALA A 346 -3.57 -20.30 21.59
CA ALA A 346 -3.43 -19.84 23.00
C ALA A 346 -4.65 -19.00 23.58
N ALA A 347 -4.49 -18.29 24.72
CA ALA A 347 -5.58 -17.84 25.63
C ALA A 347 -5.81 -16.30 25.82
N LYS A 348 -6.91 -15.92 26.51
CA LYS A 348 -7.55 -14.57 26.54
C LYS A 348 -6.92 -13.50 27.47
N GLN A 349 -7.12 -12.22 27.10
CA GLN A 349 -6.86 -11.00 27.90
C GLN A 349 -8.03 -9.97 27.78
N ARG A 350 -7.82 -8.66 28.09
CA ARG A 350 -8.83 -7.56 28.03
C ARG A 350 -8.34 -6.38 27.15
N SER A 351 -9.27 -5.66 26.51
CA SER A 351 -9.05 -4.57 25.53
C SER A 351 -8.56 -3.24 26.13
N ASP A 352 -7.94 -2.38 25.31
CA ASP A 352 -7.50 -1.00 25.63
C ASP A 352 -7.68 0.03 24.48
N VAL A 353 -8.57 -0.25 23.53
CA VAL A 353 -8.68 0.52 22.27
C VAL A 353 -9.26 1.92 22.48
N GLU A 354 -8.69 2.94 21.81
CA GLU A 354 -9.26 4.30 21.71
C GLU A 354 -9.01 4.91 20.31
N ALA A 355 -9.40 6.17 20.08
CA ALA A 355 -9.07 6.89 18.84
C ALA A 355 -7.61 7.38 18.81
N ALA A 356 -6.95 7.31 17.66
CA ALA A 356 -5.58 7.80 17.47
C ALA A 356 -5.56 9.14 16.70
N VAL A 357 -5.19 10.24 17.36
CA VAL A 357 -5.02 11.56 16.72
C VAL A 357 -3.82 11.52 15.78
N ILE A 358 -4.05 11.85 14.50
CA ILE A 358 -3.01 11.79 13.46
C ILE A 358 -2.36 13.15 13.25
N GLY A 359 -1.05 13.18 13.04
CA GLY A 359 -0.27 14.35 12.59
C GLY A 359 0.96 13.91 11.81
N HIS A 360 1.98 14.76 11.68
CA HIS A 360 3.27 14.41 11.05
C HIS A 360 4.48 14.49 12.00
N GLY A 361 5.54 13.76 11.63
CA GLY A 361 6.77 13.60 12.42
C GLY A 361 7.88 14.60 12.05
N ALA A 362 9.13 14.14 12.19
CA ALA A 362 10.32 14.87 11.76
C ALA A 362 10.44 14.91 10.22
N VAL A 363 11.29 15.81 9.70
CA VAL A 363 11.60 15.87 8.27
C VAL A 363 12.62 14.77 7.90
N GLU A 364 12.30 13.98 6.87
CA GLU A 364 13.09 12.86 6.35
C GLU A 364 13.71 13.16 4.97
N GLY A 365 13.81 14.44 4.60
CA GLY A 365 14.37 14.92 3.34
C GLY A 365 13.34 15.56 2.38
N PRO A 366 13.68 15.72 1.09
CA PRO A 366 12.78 16.32 0.10
C PRO A 366 11.54 15.46 -0.17
N PHE A 367 10.43 16.12 -0.54
CA PHE A 367 9.19 15.48 -0.98
C PHE A 367 9.10 15.46 -2.52
N THR A 368 8.71 14.33 -3.11
CA THR A 368 8.62 14.16 -4.57
C THR A 368 7.18 14.06 -5.02
N GLU A 369 6.72 15.03 -5.81
CA GLU A 369 5.30 15.17 -6.20
C GLU A 369 4.96 14.39 -7.48
N ILE A 370 5.08 15.04 -8.64
CA ILE A 370 4.77 14.49 -9.97
C ILE A 370 6.05 14.21 -10.79
N ASP A 371 7.21 14.54 -10.23
CA ASP A 371 8.53 14.08 -10.71
C ASP A 371 8.85 14.41 -12.19
N ASN A 372 8.39 15.58 -12.62
CA ASN A 372 8.54 16.10 -13.99
C ASN A 372 7.77 15.29 -15.05
N LEU A 373 6.90 14.36 -14.64
CA LEU A 373 6.11 13.53 -15.55
C LEU A 373 4.95 14.32 -16.17
N GLY A 374 4.64 14.01 -17.43
CA GLY A 374 3.47 14.54 -18.14
C GLY A 374 2.24 13.68 -17.90
N ILE A 375 1.74 13.66 -16.66
CA ILE A 375 0.58 12.83 -16.29
C ILE A 375 -0.73 13.34 -16.90
N GLU A 376 -1.65 12.43 -17.20
CA GLU A 376 -3.00 12.70 -17.68
C GLU A 376 -4.01 11.77 -16.98
N ARG A 377 -5.19 12.28 -16.63
CA ARG A 377 -6.31 11.53 -16.03
C ARG A 377 -6.82 10.44 -16.99
N ASP A 378 -7.03 9.22 -16.49
CA ASP A 378 -7.70 8.14 -17.25
C ASP A 378 -9.21 8.10 -16.95
N PRO A 379 -10.07 8.64 -17.82
CA PRO A 379 -11.51 8.72 -17.57
C PRO A 379 -12.20 7.36 -17.55
N ARG A 380 -11.54 6.25 -17.94
CA ARG A 380 -12.14 4.91 -17.85
C ARG A 380 -12.47 4.53 -16.41
N PHE A 381 -11.74 5.07 -15.44
CA PHE A 381 -11.84 4.70 -14.03
C PHE A 381 -12.32 5.88 -13.18
N PRO A 382 -13.14 5.66 -12.12
CA PRO A 382 -13.48 6.68 -11.15
C PRO A 382 -12.26 7.13 -10.33
N ILE A 383 -12.37 8.29 -9.67
CA ILE A 383 -11.50 8.63 -8.54
C ILE A 383 -11.97 7.79 -7.34
N ARG A 384 -11.06 7.13 -6.62
CA ARG A 384 -11.38 6.42 -5.37
C ARG A 384 -10.97 7.23 -4.14
N VAL A 385 -11.79 7.22 -3.10
CA VAL A 385 -11.49 7.79 -1.78
C VAL A 385 -11.62 6.69 -0.73
N THR A 386 -10.50 6.27 -0.15
CA THR A 386 -10.49 5.34 0.98
C THR A 386 -10.47 6.14 2.27
N VAL A 387 -11.56 6.06 3.05
CA VAL A 387 -11.71 6.74 4.34
C VAL A 387 -11.05 5.87 5.41
N GLN A 388 -9.88 6.30 5.89
CA GLN A 388 -9.05 5.55 6.83
C GLN A 388 -9.14 6.19 8.22
N PHE A 389 -9.86 5.53 9.13
CA PHE A 389 -9.83 5.83 10.56
C PHE A 389 -8.65 5.15 11.24
N TYR A 390 -8.16 5.72 12.35
CA TYR A 390 -7.10 5.14 13.15
C TYR A 390 -7.51 4.96 14.61
N LYS A 391 -7.15 3.81 15.18
CA LYS A 391 -7.46 3.38 16.54
C LYS A 391 -6.15 3.06 17.26
N ALA A 392 -5.97 3.53 18.48
CA ALA A 392 -4.78 3.25 19.30
C ALA A 392 -5.00 1.97 20.11
N THR A 393 -3.98 1.12 20.25
CA THR A 393 -3.94 0.01 21.22
C THR A 393 -2.52 -0.20 21.75
N SER A 394 -2.41 -0.66 23.00
CA SER A 394 -1.15 -1.08 23.63
C SER A 394 -1.09 -2.60 23.89
N ASN A 395 -2.13 -3.37 23.51
CA ASN A 395 -2.16 -4.81 23.76
C ASN A 395 -2.78 -5.66 22.63
N GLY A 396 -3.29 -5.07 21.54
CA GLY A 396 -3.88 -5.80 20.41
C GLY A 396 -5.17 -6.56 20.74
N VAL A 397 -5.78 -6.35 21.90
CA VAL A 397 -7.03 -7.00 22.31
C VAL A 397 -8.20 -6.09 21.99
N VAL A 398 -9.29 -6.68 21.49
CA VAL A 398 -10.54 -5.99 21.12
C VAL A 398 -11.72 -6.61 21.86
N SER A 399 -12.70 -5.78 22.21
CA SER A 399 -13.98 -6.17 22.78
C SER A 399 -15.11 -6.04 21.76
N ASN A 400 -16.32 -6.49 22.13
CA ASN A 400 -17.53 -6.28 21.33
C ASN A 400 -17.80 -4.79 21.10
N GLN A 401 -17.63 -3.95 22.14
CA GLN A 401 -17.93 -2.52 22.05
C GLN A 401 -17.00 -1.82 21.05
N ASP A 402 -15.70 -2.09 21.10
CA ASP A 402 -14.73 -1.51 20.15
C ASP A 402 -15.10 -1.86 18.70
N MET A 403 -15.57 -3.08 18.48
CA MET A 403 -15.99 -3.59 17.18
C MET A 403 -17.32 -2.98 16.71
N GLU A 404 -18.29 -2.80 17.61
CA GLU A 404 -19.57 -2.15 17.33
C GLU A 404 -19.37 -0.64 17.03
N GLU A 405 -18.49 0.05 17.76
CA GLU A 405 -18.12 1.45 17.50
C GLU A 405 -17.36 1.61 16.18
N ILE A 406 -16.43 0.71 15.86
CA ILE A 406 -15.74 0.69 14.56
C ILE A 406 -16.74 0.44 13.42
N HIS A 407 -17.63 -0.54 13.57
CA HIS A 407 -18.65 -0.84 12.57
C HIS A 407 -19.59 0.35 12.34
N GLN A 408 -20.04 1.02 13.40
CA GLN A 408 -20.84 2.25 13.28
C GLN A 408 -20.06 3.37 12.58
N GLN A 409 -18.78 3.58 12.90
CA GLN A 409 -17.95 4.60 12.26
C GLN A 409 -17.72 4.32 10.77
N ILE A 410 -17.57 3.05 10.38
CA ILE A 410 -17.51 2.62 8.98
C ILE A 410 -18.87 2.82 8.29
N ALA A 411 -19.96 2.34 8.90
CA ALA A 411 -21.31 2.35 8.31
C ALA A 411 -21.85 3.76 8.01
N ARG A 412 -21.50 4.77 8.81
CA ARG A 412 -21.88 6.18 8.53
C ARG A 412 -21.43 6.66 7.14
N VAL A 413 -20.22 6.30 6.71
CA VAL A 413 -19.68 6.68 5.38
C VAL A 413 -20.51 6.11 4.23
N TYR A 414 -21.20 4.98 4.45
CA TYR A 414 -22.13 4.40 3.48
C TYR A 414 -23.56 4.93 3.62
N ALA A 415 -23.93 5.51 4.76
CA ALA A 415 -25.24 6.11 5.01
C ALA A 415 -25.39 7.50 4.38
N ASP A 416 -24.29 8.27 4.27
CA ASP A 416 -24.24 9.60 3.66
C ASP A 416 -24.10 9.57 2.12
N ALA A 417 -24.24 8.41 1.48
CA ALA A 417 -23.95 8.19 0.07
C ALA A 417 -25.21 8.12 -0.82
N ASP A 418 -25.13 8.69 -2.02
CA ASP A 418 -26.23 8.67 -3.01
C ASP A 418 -26.47 7.25 -3.58
N TYR A 419 -25.42 6.41 -3.62
CA TYR A 419 -25.50 5.01 -4.02
C TYR A 419 -24.55 4.14 -3.18
N THR A 420 -24.93 2.87 -2.95
CA THR A 420 -24.08 1.85 -2.31
C THR A 420 -24.16 0.52 -3.05
N GLY A 421 -23.08 -0.26 -3.06
CA GLY A 421 -23.06 -1.61 -3.63
C GLY A 421 -21.64 -2.16 -3.74
N SER A 422 -21.44 -3.23 -4.52
CA SER A 422 -20.11 -3.81 -4.75
C SER A 422 -19.55 -3.44 -6.12
N LEU A 423 -18.25 -3.14 -6.21
CA LEU A 423 -17.56 -3.01 -7.50
C LEU A 423 -17.48 -4.36 -8.24
N VAL A 424 -17.40 -5.47 -7.49
CA VAL A 424 -16.94 -6.79 -7.93
C VAL A 424 -18.09 -7.79 -8.16
N VAL A 425 -19.12 -7.80 -7.31
CA VAL A 425 -20.17 -8.83 -7.29
C VAL A 425 -21.56 -8.34 -7.70
N SER A 426 -21.82 -7.03 -7.73
CA SER A 426 -23.16 -6.47 -8.04
C SER A 426 -23.54 -6.48 -9.54
N GLY A 427 -22.84 -7.23 -10.40
CA GLY A 427 -23.02 -7.14 -11.86
C GLY A 427 -22.65 -5.76 -12.40
N ASP A 428 -23.19 -5.38 -13.56
CA ASP A 428 -23.14 -4.00 -14.04
C ASP A 428 -24.35 -3.22 -13.49
N THR A 429 -24.08 -2.09 -12.84
CA THR A 429 -25.02 -1.39 -11.96
C THR A 429 -25.51 -0.05 -12.52
N GLY A 430 -24.76 0.55 -13.44
CA GLY A 430 -25.03 1.90 -13.94
C GLY A 430 -24.68 3.03 -12.96
N ARG A 431 -24.00 2.72 -11.85
CA ARG A 431 -23.50 3.72 -10.88
C ARG A 431 -22.59 4.76 -11.55
N PRO A 432 -22.57 6.03 -11.11
CA PRO A 432 -21.70 7.08 -11.67
C PRO A 432 -20.19 6.75 -11.58
N THR A 433 -19.81 5.87 -10.65
CA THR A 433 -18.43 5.39 -10.45
C THR A 433 -18.11 4.09 -11.18
N GLU A 434 -19.08 3.45 -11.85
CA GLU A 434 -18.85 2.25 -12.65
C GLU A 434 -17.81 2.52 -13.75
N TYR A 435 -16.75 1.73 -13.80
CA TYR A 435 -15.65 1.94 -14.75
C TYR A 435 -16.01 1.48 -16.17
N ASP A 436 -15.37 2.06 -17.18
CA ASP A 436 -15.54 1.76 -18.60
C ASP A 436 -14.54 0.69 -19.09
N GLY A 437 -15.02 -0.23 -19.94
CA GLY A 437 -14.20 -1.25 -20.59
C GLY A 437 -14.50 -2.68 -20.12
N SER A 438 -13.56 -3.61 -20.35
CA SER A 438 -13.77 -5.03 -20.06
C SER A 438 -14.02 -5.28 -18.56
N LYS A 439 -15.12 -5.97 -18.28
CA LYS A 439 -15.49 -6.48 -16.96
C LYS A 439 -14.85 -7.84 -16.64
N GLN A 440 -14.14 -8.44 -17.59
CA GLN A 440 -13.58 -9.81 -17.49
C GLN A 440 -12.06 -9.78 -17.37
N GLU A 441 -11.53 -10.63 -16.47
CA GLU A 441 -10.09 -10.84 -16.30
C GLU A 441 -9.49 -11.48 -17.57
N PRO A 442 -8.44 -10.87 -18.17
CA PRO A 442 -7.83 -11.42 -19.37
C PRO A 442 -7.03 -12.69 -19.05
N PRO A 443 -7.10 -13.75 -19.89
CA PRO A 443 -6.24 -14.92 -19.75
C PRO A 443 -4.76 -14.53 -19.66
N GLY A 444 -4.05 -15.11 -18.70
CA GLY A 444 -2.62 -14.86 -18.50
C GLY A 444 -2.27 -13.62 -17.66
N TRP A 445 -3.23 -12.87 -17.09
CA TRP A 445 -2.97 -11.65 -16.31
C TRP A 445 -1.80 -11.77 -15.32
N TRP A 446 -1.73 -12.88 -14.57
CA TRP A 446 -0.66 -13.15 -13.60
C TRP A 446 0.69 -13.47 -14.23
N ALA A 447 0.73 -14.18 -15.36
CA ALA A 447 1.97 -14.46 -16.09
C ALA A 447 2.53 -13.16 -16.70
N ASP A 448 1.66 -12.37 -17.35
CA ASP A 448 1.98 -11.03 -17.82
C ASP A 448 2.47 -10.13 -16.68
N PHE A 449 1.87 -10.21 -15.49
CA PHE A 449 2.27 -9.41 -14.33
C PHE A 449 3.67 -9.78 -13.83
N TRP A 450 3.94 -11.06 -13.56
CA TRP A 450 5.25 -11.48 -13.05
C TRP A 450 6.37 -11.19 -14.06
N GLN A 451 6.12 -11.41 -15.35
CA GLN A 451 7.04 -11.03 -16.43
C GLN A 451 7.36 -9.52 -16.42
N ARG A 452 6.35 -8.64 -16.27
CA ARG A 452 6.57 -7.19 -16.16
C ARG A 452 7.28 -6.80 -14.86
N HIS A 453 6.94 -7.44 -13.74
CA HIS A 453 7.57 -7.17 -12.44
C HIS A 453 9.07 -7.44 -12.49
N GLU A 454 9.45 -8.62 -12.99
CA GLU A 454 10.85 -9.01 -13.16
C GLU A 454 11.59 -8.08 -14.14
N GLN A 455 11.00 -7.75 -15.29
CA GLN A 455 11.57 -6.79 -16.26
C GLN A 455 11.76 -5.38 -15.69
N ASN A 456 10.83 -4.91 -14.84
CA ASN A 456 10.85 -3.55 -14.30
C ASN A 456 11.69 -3.38 -13.02
N THR A 457 12.02 -4.47 -12.32
CA THR A 457 12.67 -4.44 -10.99
C THR A 457 13.94 -5.27 -10.90
N GLY A 458 14.14 -6.26 -11.78
CA GLY A 458 15.17 -7.28 -11.67
C GLY A 458 14.88 -8.37 -10.62
N GLN A 459 13.72 -8.33 -9.95
CA GLN A 459 13.33 -9.27 -8.90
C GLN A 459 12.47 -10.41 -9.46
N SER A 460 12.84 -11.66 -9.20
CA SER A 460 12.06 -12.83 -9.65
C SER A 460 10.73 -12.96 -8.90
N ARG A 461 9.79 -13.73 -9.48
CA ARG A 461 8.52 -14.10 -8.82
C ARG A 461 8.74 -14.74 -7.46
N GLU A 462 9.75 -15.59 -7.32
CA GLU A 462 10.11 -16.33 -6.11
C GLU A 462 10.65 -15.38 -5.04
N GLU A 463 11.51 -14.44 -5.43
CA GLU A 463 12.06 -13.41 -4.54
C GLU A 463 10.96 -12.44 -4.05
N ALA A 464 10.08 -12.01 -4.95
CA ALA A 464 8.93 -11.15 -4.62
C ALA A 464 7.94 -11.84 -3.68
N LEU A 465 7.63 -13.12 -3.92
CA LEU A 465 6.78 -13.93 -3.04
C LEU A 465 7.44 -14.18 -1.67
N GLU A 466 8.76 -14.39 -1.64
CA GLU A 466 9.51 -14.56 -0.39
C GLU A 466 9.59 -13.26 0.43
N MET A 467 9.75 -12.11 -0.22
CA MET A 467 9.61 -10.79 0.40
C MET A 467 8.20 -10.61 1.01
N LEU A 468 7.15 -10.96 0.26
CA LEU A 468 5.76 -10.91 0.74
C LEU A 468 5.49 -11.85 1.91
N ARG A 469 6.05 -13.07 1.92
CA ARG A 469 5.96 -13.99 3.07
C ARG A 469 6.57 -13.39 4.33
N ARG A 470 7.77 -12.78 4.22
CA ARG A 470 8.46 -12.15 5.35
C ARG A 470 7.68 -10.97 5.93
N LEU A 471 7.08 -10.15 5.07
CA LEU A 471 6.26 -9.00 5.48
C LEU A 471 4.93 -9.39 6.15
N ARG A 472 4.31 -10.51 5.74
CA ARG A 472 2.98 -10.95 6.22
C ARG A 472 3.02 -12.04 7.30
N GLY A 473 4.18 -12.67 7.47
CA GLY A 473 4.34 -13.94 8.18
C GLY A 473 3.66 -15.11 7.46
N GLU A 474 4.05 -16.33 7.83
CA GLU A 474 3.90 -17.55 7.00
C GLU A 474 2.46 -18.06 6.69
N ALA A 475 1.40 -17.48 7.27
CA ALA A 475 0.11 -18.16 7.44
C ALA A 475 -1.08 -17.61 6.63
N TRP A 476 -0.90 -17.15 5.38
CA TRP A 476 -2.06 -16.86 4.50
C TRP A 476 -1.77 -16.94 2.99
N MET A 477 -2.42 -17.88 2.31
CA MET A 477 -3.06 -17.73 0.98
C MET A 477 -3.86 -19.01 0.64
N PRO A 478 -4.97 -18.93 -0.14
CA PRO A 478 -5.60 -20.11 -0.74
C PRO A 478 -4.67 -20.66 -1.84
N GLN A 479 -4.41 -21.98 -1.85
CA GLN A 479 -3.25 -22.52 -2.56
C GLN A 479 -3.41 -22.66 -4.07
N ASN A 480 -4.63 -22.57 -4.60
CA ASN A 480 -4.89 -22.54 -6.04
C ASN A 480 -6.28 -21.93 -6.37
N PRO A 481 -6.56 -21.58 -7.64
CA PRO A 481 -7.85 -21.02 -8.05
C PRO A 481 -9.07 -21.93 -7.83
N GLN A 482 -8.88 -23.25 -7.68
CA GLN A 482 -9.99 -24.18 -7.43
C GLN A 482 -10.38 -24.22 -5.95
N GLU A 483 -9.40 -24.05 -5.05
CA GLU A 483 -9.62 -23.83 -3.61
C GLU A 483 -10.26 -22.46 -3.36
N LEU A 484 -9.78 -21.39 -4.01
CA LEU A 484 -10.47 -20.09 -3.98
C LEU A 484 -11.92 -20.23 -4.45
N ARG A 485 -12.17 -20.94 -5.56
CA ARG A 485 -13.52 -21.29 -6.04
C ARG A 485 -14.26 -22.33 -5.17
N ARG A 486 -13.64 -22.92 -4.14
CA ARG A 486 -14.31 -23.81 -3.18
C ARG A 486 -14.76 -22.99 -1.98
N GLU A 487 -13.88 -22.19 -1.40
CA GLU A 487 -14.25 -21.30 -0.29
C GLU A 487 -15.25 -20.23 -0.72
N LEU A 488 -15.15 -19.68 -1.93
CA LEU A 488 -16.19 -18.80 -2.51
C LEU A 488 -17.54 -19.50 -2.75
N ARG A 489 -17.61 -20.84 -2.76
CA ARG A 489 -18.87 -21.60 -2.77
C ARG A 489 -19.35 -21.98 -1.38
N ASN A 490 -18.45 -22.08 -0.39
CA ASN A 490 -18.78 -22.27 1.03
C ASN A 490 -19.23 -20.95 1.70
N LEU A 491 -19.04 -19.80 1.04
CA LEU A 491 -19.38 -18.45 1.51
C LEU A 491 -20.63 -17.87 0.81
N GLN A 492 -21.40 -18.70 0.10
CA GLN A 492 -22.77 -18.38 -0.32
C GLN A 492 -23.75 -19.15 0.58
N PRO A 493 -24.91 -18.55 0.95
CA PRO A 493 -25.87 -19.13 1.88
C PRO A 493 -26.67 -20.32 1.30
#